data_AF-A0A7T4C3Y2-F1
#
_entry.id   AF-A0A7T4C3Y2-F1
#
_cell.length_a   1.000
_cell.length_b   1.000
_cell.length_c   1.000
_cell.angle_alpha   90.00
_cell.angle_beta   90.00
_cell.angle_gamma   90.00
#
_symmetry.space_group_name_H-M   'P 1'
#
loop_
_entity.id
_entity.type
_entity.pdbx_description
1 polymer ?
#
loop_
_entity_poly.entity_id
_entity_poly.type
_entity_poly.pdbx_seq_one_letter_code
_entity_poly.pdbx_strand_id
1 'polypeptide(L)'
;MSSPQTTSPQQACEAILIEGKRYNIEHGILPSENAVADRLLARGVELREAYGELYEKLQPRPPALKVFLDLLLSTAAFWSPEKIAEARVARDELAGVNRQIARKAEELAELLERRTELNNTSGFSSETHYHVCDVIEAASEHNYLFNSWVKDRLDALRGQFDLKYWPSLDQFLRELAADAENAGMEATDPLTAAATVASRPSRADFFKALFAAIEENSARNYGLLPTGFKLTDGTLASLANCALDLGPDELADSTYVKRLRQRERNGGK
;
A
#
# COMPACT_ATOMS: atom_id res chain seq x y z
N MET A 1 33.71 -16.80 39.34
CA MET A 1 33.04 -17.37 38.15
C MET A 1 31.56 -17.05 38.29
N SER A 2 31.11 -15.97 37.65
CA SER A 2 29.67 -15.66 37.60
C SER A 2 29.03 -16.60 36.58
N SER A 3 28.03 -17.34 37.00
CA SER A 3 27.17 -18.13 36.11
C SER A 3 26.60 -17.23 35.02
N PRO A 4 26.57 -17.65 33.74
CA PRO A 4 25.88 -16.89 32.72
C PRO A 4 24.40 -16.81 33.12
N GLN A 5 23.90 -15.58 33.31
CA GLN A 5 22.47 -15.37 33.53
C GLN A 5 21.73 -15.88 32.30
N THR A 6 20.93 -16.94 32.46
CA THR A 6 20.01 -17.40 31.43
C THR A 6 18.92 -16.35 31.27
N THR A 7 19.05 -15.50 30.26
CA THR A 7 18.02 -14.55 29.86
C THR A 7 16.72 -15.29 29.60
N SER A 8 15.63 -14.89 30.27
CA SER A 8 14.32 -15.51 30.02
C SER A 8 13.81 -15.14 28.62
N PRO A 9 12.96 -15.98 27.98
CA PRO A 9 12.36 -15.66 26.68
C PRO A 9 11.69 -14.27 26.65
N GLN A 10 10.98 -13.92 27.73
CA GLN A 10 10.35 -12.61 27.88
C GLN A 10 11.39 -11.48 27.92
N GLN A 11 12.44 -11.62 28.74
CA GLN A 11 13.50 -10.62 28.83
C GLN A 11 14.23 -10.42 27.49
N ALA A 12 14.44 -11.50 26.73
CA ALA A 12 15.08 -11.41 25.42
C ALA A 12 14.21 -10.63 24.41
N CYS A 13 12.90 -10.88 24.37
CA CYS A 13 11.99 -10.15 23.49
C CYS A 13 11.85 -8.68 23.91
N GLU A 14 11.64 -8.42 25.20
CA GLU A 14 11.49 -7.06 25.73
C GLU A 14 12.76 -6.23 25.57
N ALA A 15 13.96 -6.83 25.71
CA ALA A 15 15.23 -6.15 25.46
C ALA A 15 15.32 -5.64 24.01
N ILE A 16 14.88 -6.44 23.03
CA ILE A 16 14.83 -6.03 21.62
C ILE A 16 13.88 -4.85 21.43
N LEU A 17 12.68 -4.91 22.03
CA LEU A 17 11.70 -3.82 21.95
C LEU A 17 12.23 -2.52 22.57
N ILE A 18 12.87 -2.60 23.73
CA ILE A 18 13.47 -1.45 24.43
C ILE A 18 14.61 -0.85 23.60
N GLU A 19 15.50 -1.69 23.05
CA GLU A 19 16.61 -1.22 22.22
C GLU A 19 16.12 -0.58 20.92
N GLY A 20 15.16 -1.20 20.23
CA GLY A 20 14.54 -0.65 19.03
C GLY A 20 13.85 0.69 19.30
N LYS A 21 13.08 0.79 20.39
CA LYS A 21 12.45 2.05 20.80
C LYS A 21 13.49 3.14 21.09
N ARG A 22 14.57 2.81 21.80
CA ARG A 22 15.65 3.76 22.08
C ARG A 22 16.25 4.29 20.78
N TYR A 23 16.58 3.40 19.84
CA TYR A 23 17.11 3.78 18.53
C TYR A 23 16.16 4.73 17.79
N ASN A 24 14.86 4.40 17.74
CA ASN A 24 13.85 5.23 17.08
C ASN A 24 13.73 6.62 17.71
N ILE A 25 13.77 6.72 19.05
CA ILE A 25 13.73 8.00 19.76
C ILE A 25 14.98 8.84 19.49
N GLU A 26 16.17 8.24 19.54
CA GLU A 26 17.44 8.92 19.27
C GLU A 26 17.50 9.51 17.85
N HIS A 27 16.86 8.85 16.88
CA HIS A 27 16.84 9.27 15.48
C HIS A 27 15.58 10.06 15.08
N GLY A 28 14.60 10.20 15.98
CA GLY A 28 13.34 10.91 15.69
C GLY A 28 12.47 10.24 14.63
N ILE A 29 12.49 8.90 14.56
CA ILE A 29 11.76 8.11 13.56
C ILE A 29 10.73 7.18 14.18
N LEU A 30 9.78 6.70 13.36
CA LEU A 30 8.85 5.61 13.67
C LEU A 30 8.10 5.74 15.03
N PRO A 31 7.50 6.91 15.35
CA PRO A 31 6.78 7.09 16.61
C PRO A 31 5.59 6.12 16.77
N SER A 32 4.97 5.72 15.67
CA SER A 32 3.87 4.74 15.67
C SER A 32 4.32 3.35 16.11
N GLU A 33 5.50 2.89 15.67
CA GLU A 33 6.06 1.62 16.14
C GLU A 33 6.44 1.68 17.62
N ASN A 34 6.96 2.82 18.09
CA ASN A 34 7.25 3.03 19.50
C ASN A 34 6.00 2.89 20.38
N ALA A 35 4.86 3.40 19.90
CA ALA A 35 3.58 3.26 20.59
C ALA A 35 3.13 1.79 20.66
N VAL A 36 3.35 1.01 19.61
CA VAL A 36 3.08 -0.45 19.63
C VAL A 36 4.02 -1.16 20.60
N ALA A 37 5.33 -0.82 20.58
CA ALA A 37 6.30 -1.40 21.50
C ALA A 37 5.93 -1.13 22.96
N ASP A 38 5.44 0.06 23.28
CA ASP A 38 4.96 0.42 24.62
C ASP A 38 3.77 -0.43 25.08
N ARG A 39 2.81 -0.72 24.18
CA ARG A 39 1.70 -1.63 24.49
C ARG A 39 2.19 -3.05 24.79
N LEU A 40 3.10 -3.56 23.97
CA LEU A 40 3.67 -4.90 24.16
C LEU A 40 4.43 -4.99 25.49
N LEU A 41 5.24 -3.98 25.83
CA LEU A 41 5.97 -3.91 27.10
C LEU A 41 5.02 -3.80 28.30
N ALA A 42 3.95 -3.00 28.21
CA ALA A 42 2.97 -2.86 29.27
C ALA A 42 2.17 -4.15 29.53
N ARG A 43 1.95 -4.95 28.47
CA ARG A 43 1.17 -6.21 28.50
C ARG A 43 2.05 -7.46 28.49
N GLY A 44 3.34 -7.34 28.85
CA GLY A 44 4.31 -8.44 28.78
C GLY A 44 3.91 -9.72 29.52
N VAL A 45 3.10 -9.61 30.58
CA VAL A 45 2.55 -10.78 31.31
C VAL A 45 1.65 -11.64 30.43
N GLU A 46 0.80 -11.02 29.60
CA GLU A 46 -0.08 -11.72 28.65
C GLU A 46 0.71 -12.39 27.52
N LEU A 47 1.90 -11.87 27.22
CA LEU A 47 2.76 -12.34 26.15
C LEU A 47 3.77 -13.41 26.58
N ARG A 48 3.77 -13.85 27.84
CA ARG A 48 4.79 -14.81 28.34
C ARG A 48 4.89 -16.09 27.50
N GLU A 49 3.76 -16.72 27.21
CA GLU A 49 3.72 -17.95 26.40
C GLU A 49 4.08 -17.66 24.94
N ALA A 50 3.60 -16.54 24.39
CA ALA A 50 3.89 -16.11 23.02
C ALA A 50 5.40 -15.83 22.81
N TYR A 51 6.03 -15.14 23.75
CA TYR A 51 7.47 -14.89 23.77
C TYR A 51 8.25 -16.18 24.00
N GLY A 52 7.74 -17.12 24.80
CA GLY A 52 8.29 -18.47 24.93
C GLY A 52 8.40 -19.18 23.59
N GLU A 53 7.29 -19.27 22.84
CA GLU A 53 7.26 -19.91 21.52
C GLU A 53 8.15 -19.18 20.49
N LEU A 54 8.12 -17.84 20.47
CA LEU A 54 8.96 -17.04 19.58
C LEU A 54 10.45 -17.28 19.84
N TYR A 55 10.85 -17.21 21.11
CA TYR A 55 12.23 -17.41 21.50
C TYR A 55 12.70 -18.82 21.15
N GLU A 56 11.93 -19.86 21.48
CA GLU A 56 12.27 -21.25 21.15
C GLU A 56 12.51 -21.45 19.65
N LYS A 57 11.65 -20.85 18.81
CA LYS A 57 11.70 -21.04 17.35
C LYS A 57 12.73 -20.16 16.64
N LEU A 58 13.06 -18.99 17.20
CA LEU A 58 13.87 -17.98 16.51
C LEU A 58 15.25 -17.75 17.15
N GLN A 59 15.46 -18.09 18.43
CA GLN A 59 16.76 -17.94 19.11
C GLN A 59 17.93 -18.59 18.37
N PRO A 60 17.79 -19.77 17.71
CA PRO A 60 18.89 -20.37 16.94
C PRO A 60 19.40 -19.49 15.79
N ARG A 61 18.64 -18.48 15.39
CA ARG A 61 19.03 -17.45 14.41
C ARG A 61 18.78 -16.07 15.04
N PRO A 62 19.72 -15.54 15.83
CA PRO A 62 19.49 -14.34 16.64
C PRO A 62 18.86 -13.14 15.90
N PRO A 63 19.19 -12.84 14.63
CA PRO A 63 18.52 -11.77 13.89
C PRO A 63 17.03 -12.02 13.63
N ALA A 64 16.60 -13.28 13.51
CA ALA A 64 15.23 -13.65 13.13
C ALA A 64 14.20 -13.26 14.20
N LEU A 65 14.57 -13.31 15.49
CA LEU A 65 13.71 -12.86 16.57
C LEU A 65 13.45 -11.34 16.48
N LYS A 66 14.51 -10.56 16.25
CA LYS A 66 14.39 -9.12 16.05
C LYS A 66 13.54 -8.80 14.83
N VAL A 67 13.81 -9.44 13.70
CA VAL A 67 13.04 -9.26 12.46
C VAL A 67 11.56 -9.54 12.68
N PHE A 68 11.20 -10.63 13.36
CA PHE A 68 9.80 -10.90 13.64
C PHE A 68 9.14 -9.80 14.48
N LEU A 69 9.82 -9.32 15.54
CA LEU A 69 9.30 -8.25 16.38
C LEU A 69 9.16 -6.95 15.60
N ASP A 70 10.15 -6.56 14.79
CA ASP A 70 10.08 -5.40 13.91
C ASP A 70 8.88 -5.52 12.94
N LEU A 71 8.64 -6.70 12.35
CA LEU A 71 7.48 -6.93 11.49
C LEU A 71 6.15 -6.78 12.23
N LEU A 72 6.05 -7.28 13.46
CA LEU A 72 4.86 -7.10 14.29
C LEU A 72 4.60 -5.63 14.58
N LEU A 73 5.65 -4.87 14.94
CA LEU A 73 5.57 -3.44 15.20
C LEU A 73 5.11 -2.67 13.96
N SER A 74 5.78 -2.88 12.82
CA SER A 74 5.42 -2.26 11.53
C SER A 74 4.00 -2.61 11.10
N THR A 75 3.62 -3.89 11.19
CA THR A 75 2.28 -4.33 10.79
C THR A 75 1.21 -3.65 11.65
N ALA A 76 1.39 -3.60 12.96
CA ALA A 76 0.43 -2.97 13.86
C ALA A 76 0.41 -1.43 13.75
N ALA A 77 1.54 -0.82 13.39
CA ALA A 77 1.64 0.63 13.21
C ALA A 77 1.01 1.11 11.90
N PHE A 78 1.20 0.38 10.79
CA PHE A 78 0.84 0.85 9.45
C PHE A 78 -0.33 0.08 8.81
N TRP A 79 -0.69 -1.09 9.35
CA TRP A 79 -1.86 -1.89 8.94
C TRP A 79 -2.78 -2.17 10.13
N SER A 80 -2.91 -1.21 11.06
CA SER A 80 -3.97 -1.24 12.07
C SER A 80 -5.37 -1.20 11.40
N PRO A 81 -6.45 -1.60 12.09
CA PRO A 81 -7.80 -1.51 11.54
C PRO A 81 -8.15 -0.12 10.98
N GLU A 82 -7.70 0.95 11.65
CA GLU A 82 -7.89 2.34 11.24
C GLU A 82 -7.11 2.63 9.96
N LYS A 83 -5.83 2.23 9.89
CA LYS A 83 -4.99 2.45 8.71
C LYS A 83 -5.46 1.67 7.49
N ILE A 84 -5.93 0.44 7.69
CA ILE A 84 -6.55 -0.34 6.62
C ILE A 84 -7.84 0.34 6.14
N ALA A 85 -8.65 0.89 7.05
CA ALA A 85 -9.85 1.64 6.68
C ALA A 85 -9.51 2.91 5.88
N GLU A 86 -8.50 3.67 6.29
CA GLU A 86 -7.97 4.83 5.54
C GLU A 86 -7.53 4.41 4.13
N ALA A 87 -6.77 3.32 4.00
CA ALA A 87 -6.32 2.81 2.70
C ALA A 87 -7.49 2.41 1.78
N ARG A 88 -8.56 1.83 2.34
CA ARG A 88 -9.78 1.50 1.59
C ARG A 88 -10.50 2.75 1.10
N VAL A 89 -10.64 3.76 1.95
CA VAL A 89 -11.23 5.04 1.57
C VAL A 89 -10.43 5.70 0.46
N ALA A 90 -9.10 5.74 0.58
CA ALA A 90 -8.23 6.31 -0.45
C ALA A 90 -8.33 5.56 -1.79
N ARG A 91 -8.42 4.22 -1.76
CA ARG A 91 -8.66 3.41 -2.97
C ARG A 91 -10.01 3.74 -3.59
N ASP A 92 -11.07 3.78 -2.79
CA ASP A 92 -12.43 4.04 -3.30
C ASP A 92 -12.57 5.47 -3.83
N GLU A 93 -11.88 6.44 -3.22
CA GLU A 93 -11.75 7.83 -3.68
C GLU A 93 -11.01 7.89 -5.02
N LEU A 94 -9.85 7.24 -5.15
CA LEU A 94 -9.10 7.19 -6.41
C LEU A 94 -9.92 6.54 -7.53
N ALA A 95 -10.67 5.48 -7.24
CA ALA A 95 -11.61 4.89 -8.21
C ALA A 95 -12.73 5.88 -8.59
N GLY A 96 -13.20 6.67 -7.63
CA GLY A 96 -14.15 7.75 -7.87
C GLY A 96 -13.59 8.88 -8.73
N VAL A 97 -12.32 9.23 -8.55
CA VAL A 97 -11.60 10.20 -9.38
C VAL A 97 -11.49 9.69 -10.82
N ASN A 98 -11.08 8.43 -11.02
CA ASN A 98 -10.99 7.83 -12.35
C ASN A 98 -12.33 7.82 -13.09
N ARG A 99 -13.43 7.42 -12.42
CA ARG A 99 -14.79 7.51 -13.01
C ARG A 99 -15.18 8.94 -13.39
N GLN A 100 -14.78 9.93 -12.60
CA GLN A 100 -15.06 11.33 -12.91
C GLN A 100 -14.22 11.83 -14.09
N ILE A 101 -12.96 11.42 -14.17
CA ILE A 101 -12.09 11.72 -15.33
C ILE A 101 -12.71 11.12 -16.59
N ALA A 102 -13.06 9.83 -16.56
CA ALA A 102 -13.67 9.14 -17.69
C ALA A 102 -14.91 9.87 -18.22
N ARG A 103 -15.87 10.14 -17.34
CA ARG A 103 -17.10 10.85 -17.70
C ARG A 103 -16.84 12.26 -18.25
N LYS A 104 -16.02 13.05 -17.58
CA LYS A 104 -15.78 14.45 -17.98
C LYS A 104 -14.99 14.56 -19.28
N ALA A 105 -14.03 13.65 -19.49
CA ALA A 105 -13.27 13.59 -20.71
C ALA A 105 -14.17 13.22 -21.91
N GLU A 106 -15.10 12.26 -21.72
CA GLU A 106 -16.10 11.90 -22.74
C GLU A 106 -17.07 13.06 -23.03
N GLU A 107 -17.65 13.70 -22.01
CA GLU A 107 -18.53 14.88 -22.17
C GLU A 107 -17.81 16.02 -22.92
N LEU A 108 -16.52 16.25 -22.63
CA LEU A 108 -15.72 17.25 -23.32
C LEU A 108 -15.38 16.84 -24.76
N ALA A 109 -15.12 15.55 -25.02
CA ALA A 109 -14.88 15.05 -26.36
C ALA A 109 -16.09 15.30 -27.28
N GLU A 110 -17.30 15.01 -26.81
CA GLU A 110 -18.54 15.29 -27.56
C GLU A 110 -18.69 16.79 -27.88
N LEU A 111 -18.34 17.67 -26.93
CA LEU A 111 -18.36 19.12 -27.16
C LEU A 111 -17.31 19.56 -28.18
N LEU A 112 -16.11 18.97 -28.15
CA LEU A 112 -15.03 19.26 -29.09
C LEU A 112 -15.37 18.79 -30.51
N GLU A 113 -15.98 17.62 -30.63
CA GLU A 113 -16.51 17.08 -31.89
C GLU A 113 -17.58 18.02 -32.45
N ARG A 114 -18.56 18.39 -31.62
CA ARG A 114 -19.62 19.34 -32.02
C ARG A 114 -19.08 20.72 -32.42
N ARG A 115 -18.08 21.24 -31.70
CA ARG A 115 -17.42 22.50 -32.05
C ARG A 115 -16.75 22.39 -33.42
N THR A 116 -16.10 21.27 -33.71
CA THR A 116 -15.43 21.02 -34.98
C THR A 116 -16.45 20.99 -36.13
N GLU A 117 -17.58 20.33 -35.96
CA GLU A 117 -18.68 20.35 -36.95
C GLU A 117 -19.18 21.77 -37.24
N LEU A 118 -19.43 22.56 -36.19
CA LEU A 118 -19.92 23.93 -36.33
C LEU A 118 -18.90 24.85 -37.01
N ASN A 119 -17.61 24.75 -36.66
CA ASN A 119 -16.54 25.51 -37.33
C ASN A 119 -16.49 25.21 -38.83
N ASN A 120 -16.82 23.98 -39.24
CA ASN A 120 -16.77 23.55 -40.63
C ASN A 120 -18.06 23.87 -41.42
N THR A 121 -19.20 24.06 -40.76
CA THR A 121 -20.52 24.08 -41.43
C THR A 121 -21.37 25.32 -41.15
N SER A 122 -21.15 26.02 -40.03
CA SER A 122 -22.06 27.09 -39.58
C SER A 122 -21.84 28.45 -40.25
N GLY A 123 -20.75 28.60 -41.02
CA GLY A 123 -20.30 29.91 -41.53
C GLY A 123 -19.62 30.78 -40.47
N PHE A 124 -19.51 30.30 -39.23
CA PHE A 124 -18.73 30.90 -38.16
C PHE A 124 -17.55 29.99 -37.80
N SER A 125 -16.42 30.60 -37.48
CA SER A 125 -15.24 29.91 -36.91
C SER A 125 -14.93 30.45 -35.53
N SER A 126 -14.27 29.63 -34.72
CA SER A 126 -13.78 29.99 -33.38
C SER A 126 -12.25 29.93 -33.36
N GLU A 127 -11.61 30.97 -32.80
CA GLU A 127 -10.16 31.07 -32.62
C GLU A 127 -9.69 30.21 -31.44
N THR A 128 -9.78 28.89 -31.61
CA THR A 128 -9.37 27.90 -30.61
C THR A 128 -8.35 26.94 -31.20
N HIS A 129 -7.57 26.25 -30.35
CA HIS A 129 -6.67 25.20 -30.81
C HIS A 129 -7.43 24.13 -31.59
N TYR A 130 -6.90 23.77 -32.75
CA TYR A 130 -7.44 22.74 -33.63
C TYR A 130 -6.51 21.53 -33.76
N HIS A 131 -5.21 21.71 -33.51
CA HIS A 131 -4.19 20.67 -33.59
C HIS A 131 -3.66 20.29 -32.21
N VAL A 132 -3.47 19.00 -31.94
CA VAL A 132 -2.96 18.49 -30.64
C VAL A 132 -1.58 19.07 -30.28
N CYS A 133 -0.68 19.17 -31.25
CA CYS A 133 0.62 19.84 -31.06
C CYS A 133 0.52 21.30 -30.61
N ASP A 134 -0.49 22.07 -31.04
CA ASP A 134 -0.66 23.46 -30.57
C ASP A 134 -0.99 23.49 -29.08
N VAL A 135 -1.80 22.51 -28.62
CA VAL A 135 -2.11 22.34 -27.20
C VAL A 135 -0.86 21.93 -26.41
N ILE A 136 -0.05 21.01 -26.93
CA ILE A 136 1.21 20.58 -26.30
C ILE A 136 2.18 21.76 -26.16
N GLU A 137 2.35 22.54 -27.22
CA GLU A 137 3.23 23.71 -27.24
C GLU A 137 2.77 24.77 -26.24
N ALA A 138 1.48 25.13 -26.26
CA ALA A 138 0.90 26.11 -25.34
C ALA A 138 0.99 25.65 -23.87
N ALA A 139 0.66 24.39 -23.58
CA ALA A 139 0.77 23.83 -22.23
C ALA A 139 2.22 23.77 -21.72
N SER A 140 3.20 23.77 -22.64
CA SER A 140 4.62 23.68 -22.32
C SER A 140 5.34 25.03 -22.34
N GLU A 141 4.61 26.15 -22.40
CA GLU A 141 5.20 27.50 -22.50
C GLU A 141 6.29 27.76 -21.44
N HIS A 142 6.05 27.33 -20.21
CA HIS A 142 6.99 27.53 -19.09
C HIS A 142 7.95 26.35 -18.85
N ASN A 143 7.94 25.33 -19.71
CA ASN A 143 8.85 24.19 -19.61
C ASN A 143 10.15 24.47 -20.39
N TYR A 144 11.21 24.85 -19.67
CA TYR A 144 12.50 25.17 -20.29
C TYR A 144 13.06 24.03 -21.15
N LEU A 145 12.97 22.78 -20.67
CA LEU A 145 13.50 21.63 -21.39
C LEU A 145 12.73 21.37 -22.69
N PHE A 146 11.40 21.54 -22.67
CA PHE A 146 10.60 21.45 -23.89
C PHE A 146 11.01 22.54 -24.89
N ASN A 147 11.08 23.80 -24.45
CA ASN A 147 11.41 24.93 -25.32
C ASN A 147 12.82 24.84 -25.93
N SER A 148 13.82 24.38 -25.18
CA SER A 148 15.20 24.30 -25.68
C SER A 148 15.46 23.08 -26.56
N TRP A 149 14.78 21.94 -26.34
CA TRP A 149 15.19 20.67 -26.93
C TRP A 149 14.12 19.98 -27.77
N VAL A 150 12.83 20.25 -27.53
CA VAL A 150 11.70 19.50 -28.12
C VAL A 150 10.92 20.35 -29.12
N LYS A 151 10.66 21.63 -28.79
CA LYS A 151 9.76 22.52 -29.53
C LYS A 151 10.04 22.55 -31.03
N ASP A 152 11.22 22.98 -31.45
CA ASP A 152 11.57 23.11 -32.88
C ASP A 152 11.43 21.80 -33.65
N ARG A 153 11.71 20.66 -33.00
CA ARG A 153 11.58 19.33 -33.62
C ARG A 153 10.13 18.91 -33.76
N LEU A 154 9.30 19.18 -32.74
CA LEU A 154 7.87 18.92 -32.78
C LEU A 154 7.19 19.80 -33.84
N ASP A 155 7.58 21.07 -33.94
CA ASP A 155 7.09 22.00 -34.97
C ASP A 155 7.47 21.54 -36.37
N ALA A 156 8.72 21.12 -36.58
CA ALA A 156 9.17 20.57 -37.85
C ALA A 156 8.41 19.29 -38.22
N LEU A 157 8.09 18.43 -37.23
CA LEU A 157 7.32 17.21 -37.46
C LEU A 157 5.85 17.53 -37.79
N ARG A 158 5.23 18.44 -37.03
CA ARG A 158 3.87 18.96 -37.31
C ARG A 158 3.78 19.50 -38.72
N GLY A 159 4.77 20.28 -39.17
CA GLY A 159 4.80 20.86 -40.51
C GLY A 159 4.96 19.85 -41.66
N GLN A 160 5.45 18.64 -41.40
CA GLN A 160 5.66 17.60 -42.42
C GLN A 160 4.41 16.78 -42.73
N PHE A 161 3.48 16.69 -41.79
CA PHE A 161 2.29 15.84 -41.89
C PHE A 161 1.02 16.66 -41.74
N ASP A 162 0.07 16.46 -42.65
CA ASP A 162 -1.24 17.10 -42.54
C ASP A 162 -2.08 16.54 -41.37
N LEU A 163 -3.24 17.15 -41.13
CA LEU A 163 -4.10 16.81 -39.99
C LEU A 163 -4.55 15.35 -39.94
N LYS A 164 -4.56 14.61 -41.05
CA LYS A 164 -5.07 13.22 -41.05
C LYS A 164 -4.09 12.22 -40.39
N TYR A 165 -2.87 12.66 -40.11
CA TYR A 165 -1.84 11.85 -39.45
C TYR A 165 -1.82 12.03 -37.93
N TRP A 166 -2.59 13.00 -37.41
CA TRP A 166 -2.65 13.31 -35.98
C TRP A 166 -4.04 12.99 -35.43
N PRO A 167 -4.16 12.57 -34.16
CA PRO A 167 -5.45 12.45 -33.54
C PRO A 167 -6.13 13.81 -33.43
N SER A 168 -7.44 13.84 -33.59
CA SER A 168 -8.23 15.03 -33.25
C SER A 168 -8.26 15.25 -31.73
N LEU A 169 -8.63 16.45 -31.30
CA LEU A 169 -8.69 16.77 -29.86
C LEU A 169 -9.76 15.93 -29.13
N ASP A 170 -10.89 15.64 -29.77
CA ASP A 170 -11.91 14.74 -29.21
C ASP A 170 -11.37 13.30 -29.08
N GLN A 171 -10.65 12.78 -30.09
CA GLN A 171 -10.02 11.46 -30.02
C GLN A 171 -9.00 11.37 -28.88
N PHE A 172 -8.19 12.42 -28.69
CA PHE A 172 -7.23 12.50 -27.59
C PHE A 172 -7.94 12.45 -26.22
N LEU A 173 -9.07 13.14 -26.09
CA LEU A 173 -9.89 13.13 -24.87
C LEU A 173 -10.62 11.80 -24.65
N ARG A 174 -11.10 11.14 -25.71
CA ARG A 174 -11.70 9.80 -25.65
C ARG A 174 -10.68 8.76 -25.18
N GLU A 175 -9.41 8.88 -25.58
CA GLU A 175 -8.35 7.99 -25.07
C GLU A 175 -8.13 8.21 -23.55
N LEU A 176 -8.08 9.45 -23.07
CA LEU A 176 -8.01 9.73 -21.63
C LEU A 176 -9.24 9.20 -20.88
N ALA A 177 -10.42 9.25 -21.52
CA ALA A 177 -11.62 8.70 -20.94
C ALA A 177 -11.52 7.18 -20.79
N ALA A 178 -11.08 6.49 -21.84
CA ALA A 178 -10.89 5.05 -21.87
C ALA A 178 -9.79 4.58 -20.90
N ASP A 179 -8.66 5.28 -20.83
CA ASP A 179 -7.58 4.98 -19.88
C ASP A 179 -8.09 5.06 -18.42
N ALA A 180 -8.81 6.13 -18.08
CA ALA A 180 -9.37 6.31 -16.75
C ALA A 180 -10.47 5.26 -16.41
N GLU A 181 -11.33 4.91 -17.36
CA GLU A 181 -12.37 3.88 -17.18
C GLU A 181 -11.76 2.49 -16.92
N ASN A 182 -10.64 2.19 -17.60
CA ASN A 182 -9.96 0.90 -17.52
C ASN A 182 -8.84 0.85 -16.48
N ALA A 183 -8.61 1.93 -15.73
CA ALA A 183 -7.55 2.01 -14.75
C ALA A 183 -7.71 0.96 -13.63
N GLY A 184 -6.80 -0.01 -13.60
CA GLY A 184 -6.72 -1.03 -12.56
C GLY A 184 -6.29 -0.45 -11.21
N MET A 185 -6.88 -0.94 -10.13
CA MET A 185 -6.55 -0.52 -8.77
C MET A 185 -5.65 -1.57 -8.13
N GLU A 186 -4.34 -1.32 -8.16
CA GLU A 186 -3.34 -2.19 -7.53
C GLU A 186 -2.77 -1.54 -6.27
N ALA A 187 -2.59 -2.33 -5.23
CA ALA A 187 -1.88 -1.88 -4.04
C ALA A 187 -0.37 -1.80 -4.35
N THR A 188 0.30 -0.78 -3.81
CA THR A 188 1.73 -0.55 -4.00
C THR A 188 2.63 -1.53 -3.24
N ASP A 189 2.06 -2.29 -2.31
CA ASP A 189 2.77 -3.27 -1.50
C ASP A 189 1.90 -4.50 -1.18
N PRO A 190 2.52 -5.68 -0.92
CA PRO A 190 1.79 -6.92 -0.67
C PRO A 190 0.93 -6.93 0.60
N LEU A 191 1.29 -6.16 1.62
CA LEU A 191 0.57 -6.13 2.90
C LEU A 191 -0.74 -5.34 2.74
N THR A 192 -0.68 -4.20 2.06
CA THR A 192 -1.85 -3.39 1.70
C THR A 192 -2.76 -4.20 0.77
N ALA A 193 -2.20 -4.93 -0.21
CA ALA A 193 -2.97 -5.85 -1.03
C ALA A 193 -3.73 -6.85 -0.15
N ALA A 194 -3.01 -7.61 0.70
CA ALA A 194 -3.58 -8.64 1.56
C ALA A 194 -4.65 -8.10 2.51
N ALA A 195 -4.41 -6.94 3.13
CA ALA A 195 -5.34 -6.29 4.05
C ALA A 195 -6.62 -5.78 3.37
N THR A 196 -6.53 -5.35 2.11
CA THR A 196 -7.65 -4.67 1.43
C THR A 196 -8.44 -5.55 0.46
N VAL A 197 -8.03 -6.81 0.26
CA VAL A 197 -8.70 -7.79 -0.63
C VAL A 197 -10.18 -7.96 -0.31
N ALA A 198 -10.55 -8.08 0.97
CA ALA A 198 -11.95 -8.31 1.34
C ALA A 198 -12.80 -7.08 1.02
N SER A 199 -14.04 -7.24 0.57
CA SER A 199 -14.93 -6.11 0.31
C SER A 199 -15.39 -5.37 1.56
N ARG A 200 -15.46 -6.07 2.70
CA ARG A 200 -15.88 -5.49 3.99
C ARG A 200 -14.69 -5.45 4.95
N PRO A 201 -14.49 -4.33 5.68
CA PRO A 201 -13.44 -4.23 6.68
C PRO A 201 -13.70 -5.22 7.81
N SER A 202 -12.64 -5.85 8.30
CA SER A 202 -12.72 -6.70 9.48
C SER A 202 -11.38 -6.83 10.18
N ARG A 203 -11.39 -7.25 11.45
CA ARG A 203 -10.17 -7.59 12.19
C ARG A 203 -9.29 -8.64 11.49
N ALA A 204 -9.88 -9.44 10.59
CA ALA A 204 -9.12 -10.41 9.80
C ALA A 204 -8.10 -9.74 8.88
N ASP A 205 -8.34 -8.49 8.47
CA ASP A 205 -7.49 -7.77 7.54
C ASP A 205 -6.10 -7.50 8.14
N PHE A 206 -6.02 -7.19 9.44
CA PHE A 206 -4.74 -7.11 10.17
C PHE A 206 -4.00 -8.45 10.14
N PHE A 207 -4.70 -9.56 10.41
CA PHE A 207 -4.07 -10.88 10.36
C PHE A 207 -3.58 -11.24 8.96
N LYS A 208 -4.29 -10.83 7.90
CA LYS A 208 -3.84 -11.01 6.52
C LYS A 208 -2.57 -10.21 6.23
N ALA A 209 -2.51 -8.94 6.64
CA ALA A 209 -1.28 -8.14 6.55
C ALA A 209 -0.13 -8.81 7.33
N LEU A 210 -0.38 -9.29 8.55
CA LEU A 210 0.63 -9.96 9.35
C LEU A 210 1.11 -11.28 8.71
N PHE A 211 0.22 -12.06 8.11
CA PHE A 211 0.60 -13.28 7.40
C PHE A 211 1.40 -12.97 6.14
N ALA A 212 1.01 -11.94 5.39
CA ALA A 212 1.78 -11.47 4.23
C ALA A 212 3.17 -10.97 4.66
N ALA A 213 3.26 -10.20 5.76
CA ALA A 213 4.53 -9.72 6.30
C ALA A 213 5.48 -10.87 6.68
N ILE A 214 4.95 -11.91 7.34
CA ILE A 214 5.72 -13.11 7.72
C ILE A 214 6.17 -13.89 6.48
N GLU A 215 5.29 -14.09 5.50
CA GLU A 215 5.64 -14.82 4.28
C GLU A 215 6.68 -14.06 3.46
N GLU A 216 6.51 -12.75 3.26
CA GLU A 216 7.46 -11.87 2.55
C GLU A 216 8.85 -11.90 3.18
N ASN A 217 8.93 -12.04 4.50
CA ASN A 217 10.20 -12.11 5.24
C ASN A 217 10.66 -13.53 5.53
N SER A 218 10.04 -14.54 4.92
CA SER A 218 10.50 -15.92 5.00
C SER A 218 11.76 -16.14 4.16
N ALA A 219 12.57 -17.13 4.53
CA ALA A 219 13.76 -17.51 3.77
C ALA A 219 13.46 -17.95 2.34
N ARG A 220 12.19 -18.33 2.04
CA ARG A 220 11.75 -18.61 0.67
C ARG A 220 11.72 -17.35 -0.20
N ASN A 221 11.46 -16.20 0.42
CA ASN A 221 11.43 -14.88 -0.19
C ASN A 221 12.67 -14.05 0.18
N TYR A 222 13.81 -14.73 0.39
CA TYR A 222 15.10 -14.10 0.72
C TYR A 222 15.13 -13.33 2.05
N GLY A 223 14.13 -13.52 2.92
CA GLY A 223 14.09 -12.94 4.26
C GLY A 223 14.83 -13.74 5.33
N LEU A 224 14.80 -13.25 6.56
CA LEU A 224 15.55 -13.81 7.69
C LEU A 224 14.74 -14.79 8.56
N LEU A 225 13.44 -14.94 8.31
CA LEU A 225 12.63 -15.93 9.03
C LEU A 225 12.87 -17.34 8.47
N PRO A 226 12.96 -18.38 9.32
CA PRO A 226 13.21 -19.75 8.87
C PRO A 226 12.16 -20.26 7.87
N THR A 227 12.58 -21.11 6.92
CA THR A 227 11.65 -21.80 6.01
C THR A 227 10.60 -22.57 6.81
N GLY A 228 9.31 -22.36 6.50
CA GLY A 228 8.22 -23.03 7.18
C GLY A 228 7.94 -22.52 8.60
N PHE A 229 8.52 -21.37 8.99
CA PHE A 229 8.24 -20.72 10.27
C PHE A 229 6.74 -20.49 10.44
N LYS A 230 6.19 -21.06 11.52
CA LYS A 230 4.77 -20.96 11.87
C LYS A 230 4.61 -20.88 13.37
N LEU A 231 3.87 -19.88 13.82
CA LEU A 231 3.42 -19.76 15.21
C LEU A 231 2.09 -20.49 15.41
N THR A 232 1.80 -20.87 16.65
CA THR A 232 0.47 -21.35 17.04
C THR A 232 -0.58 -20.25 16.85
N ASP A 233 -1.84 -20.68 16.71
CA ASP A 233 -2.96 -19.75 16.57
C ASP A 233 -3.17 -18.91 17.86
N GLY A 234 -2.85 -19.49 19.03
CA GLY A 234 -2.91 -18.80 20.32
C GLY A 234 -1.81 -17.73 20.49
N THR A 235 -0.60 -18.01 20.03
CA THR A 235 0.50 -17.03 20.03
C THR A 235 0.19 -15.85 19.13
N LEU A 236 -0.30 -16.10 17.91
CA LEU A 236 -0.72 -15.02 17.01
C LEU A 236 -1.87 -14.19 17.59
N ALA A 237 -2.85 -14.83 18.22
CA ALA A 237 -3.95 -14.14 18.88
C ALA A 237 -3.43 -13.21 19.99
N SER A 238 -2.56 -13.72 20.86
CA SER A 238 -2.00 -12.95 21.98
C SER A 238 -1.17 -11.75 21.49
N LEU A 239 -0.31 -11.96 20.49
CA LEU A 239 0.49 -10.89 19.87
C LEU A 239 -0.40 -9.82 19.23
N ALA A 240 -1.40 -10.22 18.45
CA ALA A 240 -2.33 -9.29 17.81
C ALA A 240 -3.14 -8.48 18.83
N ASN A 241 -3.69 -9.16 19.85
CA ASN A 241 -4.48 -8.52 20.91
C ASN A 241 -3.67 -7.45 21.64
N CYS A 242 -2.41 -7.72 21.97
CA CYS A 242 -1.56 -6.75 22.67
C CYS A 242 -1.06 -5.64 21.73
N ALA A 243 -0.68 -5.97 20.49
CA ALA A 243 -0.16 -4.98 19.54
C ALA A 243 -1.22 -3.94 19.12
N LEU A 244 -2.45 -4.41 18.90
CA LEU A 244 -3.61 -3.57 18.55
C LEU A 244 -4.33 -2.98 19.78
N ASP A 245 -3.87 -3.29 20.98
CA ASP A 245 -4.50 -2.88 22.25
C ASP A 245 -6.00 -3.23 22.35
N LEU A 246 -6.36 -4.44 21.92
CA LEU A 246 -7.76 -4.87 21.91
C LEU A 246 -8.28 -5.04 23.34
N GLY A 247 -9.49 -4.53 23.57
CA GLY A 247 -10.22 -4.68 24.83
C GLY A 247 -10.79 -6.09 25.02
N PRO A 248 -11.28 -6.43 26.23
CA PRO A 248 -11.74 -7.78 26.58
C PRO A 248 -12.84 -8.33 25.65
N ASP A 249 -13.74 -7.47 25.19
CA ASP A 249 -14.86 -7.84 24.31
C ASP A 249 -14.44 -8.03 22.83
N GLU A 250 -13.24 -7.59 22.49
CA GLU A 250 -12.70 -7.55 21.13
C GLU A 250 -11.50 -8.47 20.94
N LEU A 251 -11.17 -9.31 21.93
CA LEU A 251 -10.06 -10.24 21.83
C LEU A 251 -10.28 -11.24 20.69
N ALA A 252 -9.21 -11.48 19.92
CA ALA A 252 -9.11 -12.65 19.08
C ALA A 252 -8.72 -13.85 19.95
N ASP A 253 -9.35 -15.00 19.72
CA ASP A 253 -8.96 -16.28 20.31
C ASP A 253 -8.25 -17.17 19.28
N SER A 254 -7.69 -18.29 19.75
CA SER A 254 -7.03 -19.25 18.89
C SER A 254 -7.98 -19.84 17.83
N THR A 255 -9.26 -20.02 18.16
CA THR A 255 -10.28 -20.53 17.22
C THR A 255 -10.56 -19.55 16.09
N TYR A 256 -10.59 -18.26 16.37
CA TYR A 256 -10.72 -17.19 15.38
C TYR A 256 -9.54 -17.23 14.40
N VAL A 257 -8.30 -17.20 14.91
CA VAL A 257 -7.08 -17.22 14.09
C VAL A 257 -6.97 -18.49 13.25
N LYS A 258 -7.33 -19.66 13.81
CA LYS A 258 -7.36 -20.94 13.10
C LYS A 258 -8.28 -20.89 11.87
N ARG A 259 -9.50 -20.35 12.05
CA ARG A 259 -10.48 -20.18 10.96
C ARG A 259 -9.95 -19.24 9.87
N LEU A 260 -9.27 -18.16 10.25
CA LEU A 260 -8.64 -17.25 9.28
C LEU A 260 -7.59 -17.97 8.44
N ARG A 261 -6.65 -18.67 9.08
CA ARG A 261 -5.60 -19.43 8.38
C ARG A 261 -6.17 -20.51 7.45
N GLN A 262 -7.26 -21.17 7.84
CA GLN A 262 -7.92 -22.14 6.98
C GLN A 262 -8.53 -21.48 5.73
N ARG A 263 -9.12 -20.29 5.88
CA ARG A 263 -9.66 -19.51 4.76
C ARG A 263 -8.56 -19.06 3.81
N GLU A 264 -7.45 -18.54 4.31
CA GLU A 264 -6.31 -18.13 3.48
C GLU A 264 -5.75 -19.28 2.63
N ARG A 265 -5.65 -20.49 3.20
CA ARG A 265 -5.21 -21.69 2.45
C ARG A 265 -6.19 -22.12 1.37
N ASN A 266 -7.48 -21.92 1.60
CA ASN A 266 -8.54 -22.34 0.67
C ASN A 266 -8.82 -21.28 -0.40
N GLY A 267 -8.60 -20.00 -0.10
CA GLY A 267 -8.81 -18.86 -1.01
C GLY A 267 -7.65 -18.62 -1.98
N GLY A 268 -6.49 -19.26 -1.78
CA GLY A 268 -5.40 -19.31 -2.75
C GLY A 268 -5.58 -20.37 -3.85
N LYS A 269 -6.81 -20.81 -4.13
CA LYS A 269 -7.18 -21.71 -5.23
C LYS A 269 -8.18 -21.05 -6.16
#